data_AF-A0A8S2VAD2-F1
#
_entry.id   AF-A0A8S2VAD2-F1
#
_cell.length_a   1.000
_cell.length_b   1.000
_cell.length_c   1.000
_cell.angle_alpha   90.00
_cell.angle_beta   90.00
_cell.angle_gamma   90.00
#
_symmetry.space_group_name_H-M   'P 1'
#
loop_
_entity.id
_entity.type
_entity.pdbx_description
1 polymer ?
#
loop_
_entity_poly.entity_id
_entity_poly.type
_entity_poly.pdbx_seq_one_letter_code
_entity_poly.pdbx_strand_id
1 'polypeptide(L)'
;MQFRFRRLCRIRWILVFIIVLVSSFFAINKWLIYTPFSSDFVELETCPACFGISLCDLFKTKDVQLSGWERFSFFNNDQFNIKNIYYGSLKNQPVIFKKMAHHSEWISFDICRQNKSCHNHVGTSLTTLLPCSDHLFVSKFRQAFINSTGFDGLESEISLDTTIEINLEPIVLSALSNSDLPIPFYYGACGRVGVFSNEGSNLVSYLQYSFRFRAFLARELLISMHQLNTRNSDMIVYYGDVNLENFVYNQNERRVKIIDLEYVNIVERHLFSATNVNSDYKHSQGKQLNSNVYCRRYLPDYNVEQVCRYVLSPSNETNQREMSSDFLHSIPASINRRWNLTNIISACAQTGSTSERLVLYEQLLKILSQIARSHEGLHEDSTSATINIDSELDVTDFLKEIDSIRLLIDKLDEVVQNVTKVQMDMLKSTENSTSKLRLRSISDWPRRISNPRLDASNVGLSGNLTLKRELVCTS
;
A
#
# COMPACT_ATOMS: atom_id res chain seq x y z
N MET A 1 4.58 -79.65 25.05
CA MET A 1 4.18 -78.42 25.79
C MET A 1 4.93 -77.15 25.35
N GLN A 2 6.24 -77.19 25.06
CA GLN A 2 7.03 -76.00 24.69
C GLN A 2 6.54 -75.23 23.43
N PHE A 3 5.95 -75.92 22.44
CA PHE A 3 5.44 -75.29 21.21
C PHE A 3 4.19 -74.41 21.43
N ARG A 4 3.34 -74.76 22.41
CA ARG A 4 2.15 -73.96 22.76
C ARG A 4 2.53 -72.68 23.50
N PHE A 5 3.58 -72.72 24.31
CA PHE A 5 4.05 -71.56 25.08
C PHE A 5 4.65 -70.47 24.17
N ARG A 6 5.38 -70.84 23.11
CA ARG A 6 5.92 -69.88 22.13
C ARG A 6 4.83 -69.18 21.30
N ARG A 7 3.73 -69.87 20.97
CA ARG A 7 2.59 -69.26 20.26
C ARG A 7 1.84 -68.25 21.13
N LEU A 8 1.64 -68.55 22.41
CA LEU A 8 0.98 -67.64 23.36
C LEU A 8 1.80 -66.36 23.60
N CYS A 9 3.13 -66.44 23.67
CA CYS A 9 3.99 -65.26 23.74
C CYS A 9 3.92 -64.39 22.47
N ARG A 10 3.92 -65.00 21.26
CA ARG A 10 3.79 -64.24 20.01
C ARG A 10 2.46 -63.49 19.90
N ILE A 11 1.36 -64.14 20.29
CA ILE A 11 0.03 -63.51 20.25
C ILE A 11 -0.05 -62.32 21.24
N ARG A 12 0.55 -62.45 22.43
CA ARG A 12 0.64 -61.33 23.39
C ARG A 12 1.40 -60.13 22.81
N TRP A 13 2.55 -60.35 22.17
CA TRP A 13 3.32 -59.26 21.56
C TRP A 13 2.61 -58.59 20.38
N ILE A 14 1.89 -59.37 19.56
CA ILE A 14 1.07 -58.82 18.48
C ILE A 14 -0.05 -57.94 19.04
N LEU A 15 -0.74 -58.38 20.10
CA LEU A 15 -1.79 -57.58 20.74
C LEU A 15 -1.24 -56.29 21.35
N VAL A 16 -0.09 -56.32 22.03
CA VAL A 16 0.56 -55.11 22.55
C VAL A 16 0.91 -54.15 21.41
N PHE A 17 1.46 -54.67 20.30
CA PHE A 17 1.80 -53.84 19.14
C PHE A 17 0.58 -53.19 18.50
N ILE A 18 -0.54 -53.93 18.37
CA ILE A 18 -1.81 -53.39 17.88
C ILE A 18 -2.34 -52.30 18.83
N ILE A 19 -2.29 -52.53 20.15
CA ILE A 19 -2.74 -51.53 21.13
C ILE A 19 -1.88 -50.26 21.06
N VAL A 20 -0.57 -50.39 20.92
CA VAL A 20 0.33 -49.24 20.74
C VAL A 20 0.02 -48.52 19.44
N LEU A 21 -0.15 -49.22 18.32
CA LEU A 21 -0.51 -48.60 17.03
C LEU A 21 -1.85 -47.89 17.09
N VAL A 22 -2.87 -48.48 17.72
CA VAL A 22 -4.19 -47.86 17.87
C VAL A 22 -4.12 -46.65 18.78
N SER A 23 -3.45 -46.73 19.94
CA SER A 23 -3.26 -45.59 20.83
C SER A 23 -2.44 -44.47 20.19
N SER A 24 -1.38 -44.81 19.45
CA SER A 24 -0.61 -43.84 18.66
C SER A 24 -1.48 -43.24 17.56
N PHE A 25 -2.30 -44.01 16.86
CA PHE A 25 -3.24 -43.50 15.86
C PHE A 25 -4.27 -42.56 16.48
N PHE A 26 -4.84 -42.87 17.65
CA PHE A 26 -5.76 -41.98 18.37
C PHE A 26 -5.05 -40.73 18.91
N ALA A 27 -3.82 -40.86 19.42
CA ALA A 27 -3.03 -39.72 19.87
C ALA A 27 -2.64 -38.80 18.70
N ILE A 28 -2.21 -39.38 17.58
CA ILE A 28 -1.88 -38.67 16.34
C ILE A 28 -3.14 -38.02 15.77
N ASN A 29 -4.28 -38.71 15.71
CA ASN A 29 -5.54 -38.09 15.26
C ASN A 29 -6.01 -36.99 16.21
N LYS A 30 -5.93 -37.19 17.53
CA LYS A 30 -6.27 -36.15 18.50
C LYS A 30 -5.35 -34.94 18.40
N TRP A 31 -4.07 -35.17 18.08
CA TRP A 31 -3.07 -34.12 17.87
C TRP A 31 -3.21 -33.43 16.50
N LEU A 32 -3.55 -34.18 15.45
CA LEU A 32 -3.82 -33.66 14.09
C LEU A 32 -5.19 -32.97 13.96
N ILE A 33 -6.18 -33.39 14.76
CA ILE A 33 -7.56 -32.84 14.80
C ILE A 33 -7.70 -31.85 15.97
N TYR A 34 -6.61 -31.55 16.69
CA TYR A 34 -6.64 -30.47 17.69
C TYR A 34 -7.09 -29.20 16.97
N THR A 35 -8.24 -28.69 17.40
CA THR A 35 -9.01 -27.68 16.68
C THR A 35 -8.13 -26.47 16.41
N PRO A 36 -8.04 -25.97 15.17
CA PRO A 36 -7.06 -24.94 14.77
C PRO A 36 -7.25 -23.57 15.44
N PHE A 37 -8.26 -23.43 16.29
CA PHE A 37 -8.47 -22.26 17.15
C PHE A 37 -8.44 -22.68 18.62
N SER A 38 -7.27 -23.02 19.14
CA SER A 38 -7.04 -22.85 20.57
C SER A 38 -6.83 -21.36 20.86
N SER A 39 -7.13 -20.93 22.09
CA SER A 39 -6.72 -19.61 22.60
C SER A 39 -5.25 -19.30 22.31
N ASP A 40 -4.43 -20.34 22.21
CA ASP A 40 -2.99 -20.26 21.99
C ASP A 40 -2.64 -19.88 20.54
N PHE A 41 -3.50 -20.15 19.54
CA PHE A 41 -3.24 -19.73 18.16
C PHE A 41 -3.32 -18.20 18.02
N VAL A 42 -4.32 -17.60 18.67
CA VAL A 42 -4.56 -16.16 18.69
C VAL A 42 -3.76 -15.43 19.77
N GLU A 43 -3.19 -16.17 20.73
CA GLU A 43 -2.40 -15.62 21.85
C GLU A 43 -3.23 -14.62 22.68
N LEU A 44 -4.46 -15.02 23.05
CA LEU A 44 -5.40 -14.12 23.74
C LEU A 44 -4.92 -13.64 25.11
N GLU A 45 -4.07 -14.41 25.78
CA GLU A 45 -3.47 -14.09 27.07
C GLU A 45 -2.53 -12.88 27.02
N THR A 46 -2.08 -12.45 25.84
CA THR A 46 -1.21 -11.28 25.70
C THR A 46 -1.99 -9.97 25.59
N CYS A 47 -3.31 -10.03 25.37
CA CYS A 47 -4.17 -8.86 25.33
C CYS A 47 -4.17 -8.11 26.68
N PRO A 48 -4.30 -6.76 26.70
CA PRO A 48 -4.63 -5.89 25.56
C PRO A 48 -3.45 -5.53 24.64
N ALA A 49 -2.25 -6.07 24.88
CA ALA A 49 -1.11 -5.91 23.95
C ALA A 49 -1.22 -6.89 22.77
N CYS A 50 -2.23 -6.65 21.96
CA CYS A 50 -2.65 -7.43 20.81
C CYS A 50 -3.39 -6.52 19.81
N PHE A 51 -3.77 -7.01 18.62
CA PHE A 51 -4.42 -6.18 17.60
C PHE A 51 -5.90 -5.90 17.84
N GLY A 52 -6.56 -6.72 18.67
CA GLY A 52 -7.98 -6.55 19.00
C GLY A 52 -8.65 -7.82 19.46
N ILE A 53 -9.91 -7.68 19.89
CA ILE A 53 -10.80 -8.77 20.28
C ILE A 53 -12.14 -8.76 19.51
N SER A 54 -12.31 -7.84 18.56
CA SER A 54 -13.56 -7.62 17.81
C SER A 54 -14.14 -8.85 17.14
N LEU A 55 -13.30 -9.84 16.79
CA LEU A 55 -13.74 -11.08 16.17
C LEU A 55 -13.63 -12.30 17.08
N CYS A 56 -13.18 -12.15 18.34
CA CYS A 56 -12.89 -13.29 19.21
C CYS A 56 -14.08 -14.21 19.50
N ASP A 57 -15.29 -13.68 19.53
CA ASP A 57 -16.48 -14.52 19.73
C ASP A 57 -16.77 -15.41 18.50
N LEU A 58 -16.46 -14.96 17.29
CA LEU A 58 -16.62 -15.75 16.07
C LEU A 58 -15.63 -16.92 15.99
N PHE A 59 -14.46 -16.76 16.62
CA PHE A 59 -13.50 -17.86 16.76
C PHE A 59 -13.99 -18.93 17.75
N LYS A 60 -14.84 -18.57 18.73
CA LYS A 60 -15.44 -19.52 19.68
C LYS A 60 -16.63 -20.27 19.08
N THR A 61 -17.42 -19.63 18.20
CA THR A 61 -18.67 -20.20 17.66
C THR A 61 -18.50 -21.15 16.47
N LYS A 62 -17.26 -21.45 16.05
CA LYS A 62 -16.92 -22.23 14.83
C LYS A 62 -17.35 -21.59 13.51
N ASP A 63 -17.68 -20.30 13.53
CA ASP A 63 -17.93 -19.51 12.31
C ASP A 63 -16.65 -19.19 11.53
N VAL A 64 -15.51 -19.45 12.16
CA VAL A 64 -14.19 -19.42 11.55
C VAL A 64 -13.67 -20.85 11.33
N GLN A 65 -13.25 -21.13 10.09
CA GLN A 65 -12.63 -22.41 9.74
C GLN A 65 -11.40 -22.14 8.87
N LEU A 66 -10.22 -22.60 9.30
CA LEU A 66 -9.06 -22.68 8.40
C LEU A 66 -9.38 -23.65 7.25
N SER A 67 -8.73 -23.47 6.11
CA SER A 67 -8.78 -24.37 4.95
C SER A 67 -7.42 -25.01 4.75
N GLY A 68 -7.34 -26.09 3.95
CA GLY A 68 -6.06 -26.64 3.50
C GLY A 68 -5.25 -27.40 4.57
N TRP A 69 -3.93 -27.30 4.44
CA TRP A 69 -2.90 -27.95 5.27
C TRP A 69 -2.67 -27.17 6.57
N GLU A 70 -3.08 -25.90 6.60
CA GLU A 70 -3.07 -24.96 7.71
C GLU A 70 -4.02 -25.38 8.86
N ARG A 71 -4.91 -26.34 8.61
CA ARG A 71 -5.74 -26.99 9.64
C ARG A 71 -4.91 -27.85 10.61
N PHE A 72 -3.73 -28.31 10.19
CA PHE A 72 -2.91 -29.21 10.99
C PHE A 72 -1.82 -28.42 11.72
N SER A 73 -1.80 -28.51 13.05
CA SER A 73 -0.87 -27.78 13.93
C SER A 73 0.62 -27.96 13.56
N PHE A 74 1.02 -29.09 12.97
CA PHE A 74 2.40 -29.33 12.53
C PHE A 74 2.90 -28.33 11.47
N PHE A 75 2.00 -27.89 10.58
CA PHE A 75 2.33 -26.96 9.50
C PHE A 75 2.23 -25.49 9.92
N ASN A 76 1.78 -25.22 11.15
CA ASN A 76 1.64 -23.88 11.72
C ASN A 76 2.91 -23.40 12.45
N ASN A 77 4.03 -24.08 12.27
CA ASN A 77 5.33 -23.66 12.81
C ASN A 77 6.02 -22.67 11.86
N ASP A 78 6.73 -21.70 12.44
CA ASP A 78 7.49 -20.62 11.78
C ASP A 78 8.46 -21.10 10.67
N GLN A 79 8.83 -22.38 10.66
CA GLN A 79 9.71 -22.98 9.65
C GLN A 79 9.03 -23.26 8.30
N PHE A 80 7.70 -23.40 8.26
CA PHE A 80 6.94 -23.73 7.04
C PHE A 80 6.00 -22.61 6.59
N ASN A 81 5.60 -21.72 7.49
CA ASN A 81 4.76 -20.55 7.18
C ASN A 81 5.51 -19.24 7.48
N ILE A 82 6.54 -18.96 6.67
CA ILE A 82 7.47 -17.84 6.88
C ILE A 82 6.76 -16.47 6.95
N LYS A 83 5.61 -16.31 6.25
CA LYS A 83 4.81 -15.08 6.27
C LYS A 83 3.64 -15.10 7.27
N ASN A 84 3.46 -16.19 8.03
CA ASN A 84 2.35 -16.35 8.97
C ASN A 84 0.95 -16.12 8.37
N ILE A 85 0.74 -16.58 7.14
CA ILE A 85 -0.52 -16.42 6.40
C ILE A 85 -1.28 -17.75 6.46
N TYR A 86 -2.55 -17.72 6.88
CA TYR A 86 -3.40 -18.90 6.97
C TYR A 86 -4.70 -18.65 6.20
N TYR A 87 -5.05 -19.55 5.30
CA TYR A 87 -6.30 -19.45 4.54
C TYR A 87 -7.46 -20.05 5.31
N GLY A 88 -8.65 -19.48 5.16
CA GLY A 88 -9.85 -20.08 5.70
C GLY A 88 -11.13 -19.39 5.26
N SER A 89 -12.15 -19.50 6.11
CA SER A 89 -13.46 -18.93 5.89
C SER A 89 -14.03 -18.31 7.16
N LEU A 90 -14.73 -17.20 6.99
CA LEU A 90 -15.50 -16.50 8.03
C LEU A 90 -16.95 -16.44 7.55
N LYS A 91 -17.87 -17.11 8.24
CA LYS A 91 -19.30 -17.20 7.83
C LYS A 91 -19.46 -17.61 6.35
N ASN A 92 -18.68 -18.59 5.90
CA ASN A 92 -18.58 -19.08 4.52
C ASN A 92 -17.96 -18.12 3.49
N GLN A 93 -17.48 -16.94 3.88
CA GLN A 93 -16.70 -16.08 3.00
C GLN A 93 -15.21 -16.43 3.09
N PRO A 94 -14.47 -16.53 1.97
CA PRO A 94 -13.05 -16.84 1.98
C PRO A 94 -12.27 -15.67 2.59
N VAL A 95 -11.44 -15.98 3.60
CA VAL A 95 -10.63 -15.01 4.33
C VAL A 95 -9.20 -15.50 4.51
N ILE A 96 -8.33 -14.56 4.85
CA ILE A 96 -6.95 -14.78 5.23
C ILE A 96 -6.78 -14.35 6.69
N PHE A 97 -6.17 -15.21 7.49
CA PHE A 97 -5.70 -14.88 8.83
C PHE A 97 -4.20 -14.62 8.74
N LYS A 98 -3.72 -13.50 9.28
CA LYS A 98 -2.28 -13.23 9.36
C LYS A 98 -1.85 -13.00 10.80
N LYS A 99 -0.72 -13.59 11.22
CA LYS A 99 0.03 -13.08 12.39
C LYS A 99 0.98 -12.01 11.86
N MET A 100 0.73 -10.76 12.22
CA MET A 100 1.39 -9.58 11.62
C MET A 100 2.84 -9.37 12.09
N ALA A 101 3.46 -10.36 12.70
CA ALA A 101 4.85 -10.31 13.10
C ALA A 101 5.40 -11.71 13.21
N HIS A 102 6.70 -11.84 13.02
CA HIS A 102 7.41 -13.08 13.29
C HIS A 102 7.46 -13.34 14.81
N HIS A 103 7.52 -14.61 15.21
CA HIS A 103 7.52 -14.99 16.63
C HIS A 103 8.65 -14.32 17.43
N SER A 104 9.82 -14.12 16.80
CA SER A 104 10.94 -13.41 17.42
C SER A 104 10.65 -11.95 17.74
N GLU A 105 9.90 -11.26 16.88
CA GLU A 105 9.51 -9.86 17.08
C GLU A 105 8.56 -9.74 18.27
N TRP A 106 7.60 -10.66 18.36
CA TRP A 106 6.71 -10.77 19.51
C TRP A 106 7.46 -11.04 20.82
N ILE A 107 8.40 -11.99 20.84
CA ILE A 107 9.23 -12.25 22.02
C ILE A 107 10.00 -11.00 22.44
N SER A 108 10.64 -10.30 21.48
CA SER A 108 11.39 -9.08 21.75
C SER A 108 10.48 -7.98 22.33
N PHE A 109 9.29 -7.82 21.77
CA PHE A 109 8.29 -6.87 22.26
C PHE A 109 7.80 -7.22 23.67
N ASP A 110 7.49 -8.48 23.94
CA ASP A 110 7.01 -8.93 25.25
C ASP A 110 8.07 -8.73 26.34
N ILE A 111 9.32 -9.07 26.07
CA ILE A 111 10.45 -8.82 26.97
C ILE A 111 10.61 -7.31 27.23
N CYS A 112 10.56 -6.52 26.17
CA CYS A 112 10.66 -5.07 26.26
C CYS A 112 9.54 -4.48 27.13
N ARG A 113 8.30 -4.97 26.98
CA ARG A 113 7.14 -4.51 27.74
C ARG A 113 7.27 -4.88 29.21
N GLN A 114 7.70 -6.10 29.52
CA GLN A 114 7.95 -6.54 30.90
C GLN A 114 9.02 -5.68 31.59
N ASN A 115 10.05 -5.27 30.84
CA ASN A 115 11.13 -4.42 31.34
C ASN A 115 10.83 -2.92 31.30
N LYS A 116 9.63 -2.50 30.85
CA LYS A 116 9.21 -1.08 30.66
C LYS A 116 10.18 -0.25 29.80
N SER A 117 10.89 -0.89 28.87
CA SER A 117 11.93 -0.25 28.06
C SER A 117 11.44 0.27 26.69
N CYS A 118 10.17 0.07 26.33
CA CYS A 118 9.66 0.37 24.98
C CYS A 118 9.19 1.82 24.78
N HIS A 119 9.26 2.68 25.80
CA HIS A 119 8.64 4.02 25.77
C HIS A 119 9.29 5.03 24.79
N ASN A 120 10.32 4.65 24.05
CA ASN A 120 11.07 5.57 23.19
C ASN A 120 10.67 5.55 21.70
N HIS A 121 9.72 4.71 21.25
CA HIS A 121 9.46 4.48 19.81
C HIS A 121 8.03 4.80 19.30
N VAL A 122 7.04 4.87 20.20
CA VAL A 122 5.60 4.94 19.82
C VAL A 122 5.23 6.20 19.01
N GLY A 123 5.75 7.38 19.37
CA GLY A 123 5.43 8.63 18.66
C GLY A 123 6.11 8.77 17.28
N THR A 124 7.19 8.04 17.04
CA THR A 124 7.99 8.15 15.81
C THR A 124 7.49 7.30 14.65
N SER A 125 6.72 6.23 14.93
CA SER A 125 6.29 5.27 13.90
C SER A 125 5.02 5.74 13.17
N LEU A 126 4.01 6.27 13.87
CA LEU A 126 2.81 6.81 13.21
C LEU A 126 3.11 8.09 12.39
N THR A 127 4.09 8.87 12.81
CA THR A 127 4.59 10.03 12.04
C THR A 127 5.43 9.60 10.83
N THR A 128 5.97 8.37 10.82
CA THR A 128 6.59 7.76 9.65
C THR A 128 5.53 7.29 8.66
N LEU A 129 4.42 6.70 9.13
CA LEU A 129 3.27 6.31 8.29
C LEU A 129 2.58 7.51 7.64
N LEU A 130 2.36 8.56 8.43
CA LEU A 130 1.58 9.75 8.09
C LEU A 130 2.47 11.00 8.08
N PRO A 131 3.48 11.07 7.19
CA PRO A 131 4.44 12.15 7.23
C PRO A 131 3.75 13.49 6.93
N CYS A 132 4.09 14.50 7.74
CA CYS A 132 3.61 15.88 7.62
C CYS A 132 2.08 16.06 7.65
N SER A 133 1.39 15.06 8.19
CA SER A 133 -0.05 15.14 8.43
C SER A 133 -0.35 16.01 9.66
N ASP A 134 -1.49 16.69 9.64
CA ASP A 134 -1.95 17.41 10.82
C ASP A 134 -2.50 16.45 11.90
N HIS A 135 -2.72 16.97 13.10
CA HIS A 135 -3.22 16.16 14.21
C HIS A 135 -4.63 15.60 13.94
N LEU A 136 -5.46 16.30 13.14
CA LEU A 136 -6.81 15.84 12.81
C LEU A 136 -6.75 14.62 11.89
N PHE A 137 -5.89 14.63 10.87
CA PHE A 137 -5.68 13.51 9.97
C PHE A 137 -5.12 12.29 10.69
N VAL A 138 -4.09 12.49 11.54
CA VAL A 138 -3.56 11.42 12.40
C VAL A 138 -4.65 10.83 13.31
N SER A 139 -5.51 11.69 13.87
CA SER A 139 -6.61 11.25 14.73
C SER A 139 -7.65 10.40 13.98
N LYS A 140 -7.87 10.62 12.67
CA LYS A 140 -8.77 9.80 11.86
C LYS A 140 -8.27 8.35 11.76
N PHE A 141 -6.99 8.15 11.44
CA PHE A 141 -6.38 6.81 11.37
C PHE A 141 -6.41 6.11 12.73
N ARG A 142 -6.02 6.84 13.78
CA ARG A 142 -6.08 6.36 15.15
C ARG A 142 -7.49 5.91 15.54
N GLN A 143 -8.51 6.74 15.29
CA GLN A 143 -9.88 6.43 15.67
C GLN A 143 -10.46 5.28 14.85
N ALA A 144 -10.15 5.21 13.55
CA ALA A 144 -10.57 4.10 12.71
C ALA A 144 -10.01 2.77 13.23
N PHE A 145 -8.73 2.75 13.63
CA PHE A 145 -8.13 1.57 14.25
C PHE A 145 -8.78 1.25 15.59
N ILE A 146 -8.86 2.20 16.53
CA ILE A 146 -9.47 2.00 17.86
C ILE A 146 -10.88 1.39 17.73
N ASN A 147 -11.72 1.94 16.85
CA ASN A 147 -13.07 1.45 16.60
C ASN A 147 -13.12 0.01 16.07
N SER A 148 -12.04 -0.46 15.42
CA SER A 148 -11.95 -1.82 14.87
C SER A 148 -11.45 -2.86 15.89
N THR A 149 -10.86 -2.43 17.00
CA THR A 149 -10.23 -3.34 17.97
C THR A 149 -11.25 -4.13 18.81
N GLY A 150 -12.40 -3.54 19.12
CA GLY A 150 -13.35 -4.08 20.10
C GLY A 150 -12.96 -3.87 21.56
N PHE A 151 -11.93 -3.06 21.84
CA PHE A 151 -11.54 -2.63 23.18
C PHE A 151 -12.09 -1.24 23.51
N ASP A 152 -12.15 -0.92 24.81
CA ASP A 152 -12.54 0.40 25.31
C ASP A 152 -11.45 1.04 26.19
N GLY A 153 -11.42 2.37 26.21
CA GLY A 153 -10.54 3.14 27.09
C GLY A 153 -9.06 2.80 26.96
N LEU A 154 -8.40 2.49 28.07
CA LEU A 154 -6.96 2.22 28.14
C LEU A 154 -6.54 0.99 27.32
N GLU A 155 -7.40 -0.02 27.17
CA GLU A 155 -7.08 -1.23 26.41
C GLU A 155 -6.90 -0.93 24.92
N SER A 156 -7.74 -0.06 24.38
CA SER A 156 -7.63 0.43 23.01
C SER A 156 -6.31 1.18 22.76
N GLU A 157 -5.85 1.96 23.73
CA GLU A 157 -4.55 2.65 23.64
C GLU A 157 -3.38 1.66 23.66
N ILE A 158 -3.41 0.65 24.54
CA ILE A 158 -2.37 -0.37 24.59
C ILE A 158 -2.33 -1.17 23.28
N SER A 159 -3.49 -1.49 22.70
CA SER A 159 -3.60 -2.18 21.43
C SER A 159 -3.05 -1.32 20.28
N LEU A 160 -3.36 -0.02 20.25
CA LEU A 160 -2.81 0.92 19.28
C LEU A 160 -1.29 1.02 19.40
N ASP A 161 -0.75 1.22 20.60
CA ASP A 161 0.69 1.30 20.84
C ASP A 161 1.39 0.01 20.39
N THR A 162 0.80 -1.14 20.71
CA THR A 162 1.31 -2.45 20.24
C THR A 162 1.34 -2.52 18.73
N THR A 163 0.28 -2.06 18.07
CA THR A 163 0.17 -2.10 16.60
C THR A 163 1.18 -1.16 15.95
N ILE A 164 1.38 0.04 16.49
CA ILE A 164 2.36 1.01 16.00
C ILE A 164 3.79 0.47 16.04
N GLU A 165 4.13 -0.31 17.07
CA GLU A 165 5.47 -0.88 17.26
C GLU A 165 5.69 -2.16 16.43
N ILE A 166 4.64 -2.96 16.23
CA ILE A 166 4.76 -4.27 15.62
C ILE A 166 4.47 -4.23 14.12
N ASN A 167 3.32 -3.69 13.72
CA ASN A 167 2.89 -3.71 12.33
C ASN A 167 1.80 -2.68 12.07
N LEU A 168 2.06 -1.78 11.12
CA LEU A 168 1.16 -0.67 10.79
C LEU A 168 0.03 -1.05 9.83
N GLU A 169 0.09 -2.22 9.17
CA GLU A 169 -0.91 -2.68 8.19
C GLU A 169 -2.35 -2.67 8.77
N PRO A 170 -2.62 -3.15 10.00
CA PRO A 170 -3.95 -3.04 10.61
C PRO A 170 -4.45 -1.60 10.73
N ILE A 171 -3.59 -0.63 11.04
CA ILE A 171 -4.00 0.79 11.15
C ILE A 171 -4.37 1.34 9.78
N VAL A 172 -3.55 1.05 8.78
CA VAL A 172 -3.80 1.44 7.38
C VAL A 172 -5.10 0.84 6.90
N LEU A 173 -5.27 -0.47 7.06
CA LEU A 173 -6.45 -1.15 6.56
C LEU A 173 -7.72 -0.76 7.31
N SER A 174 -7.69 -0.58 8.64
CA SER A 174 -8.87 -0.08 9.37
C SER A 174 -9.31 1.31 8.88
N ALA A 175 -8.37 2.19 8.55
CA ALA A 175 -8.66 3.52 8.03
C ALA A 175 -9.13 3.50 6.56
N LEU A 176 -8.66 2.55 5.76
CA LEU A 176 -8.87 2.51 4.30
C LEU A 176 -9.86 1.44 3.84
N SER A 177 -10.37 0.56 4.70
CA SER A 177 -11.20 -0.60 4.30
C SER A 177 -12.50 -0.22 3.58
N ASN A 178 -13.01 1.00 3.79
CA ASN A 178 -14.20 1.51 3.10
C ASN A 178 -13.88 2.35 1.85
N SER A 179 -12.65 2.27 1.34
CA SER A 179 -12.23 2.98 0.14
C SER A 179 -12.27 2.06 -1.09
N ASP A 180 -12.47 2.65 -2.28
CA ASP A 180 -12.39 1.93 -3.56
C ASP A 180 -10.96 1.50 -3.94
N LEU A 181 -9.99 1.64 -3.03
CA LEU A 181 -8.59 1.34 -3.30
C LEU A 181 -8.39 -0.18 -3.55
N PRO A 182 -7.37 -0.56 -4.33
CA PRO A 182 -7.08 -1.95 -4.66
C PRO A 182 -6.35 -2.67 -3.52
N ILE A 183 -6.97 -2.71 -2.33
CA ILE A 183 -6.42 -3.30 -1.11
C ILE A 183 -7.45 -4.27 -0.50
N PRO A 184 -7.01 -5.21 0.37
CA PRO A 184 -7.91 -6.08 1.11
C PRO A 184 -8.86 -5.31 2.03
N PHE A 185 -10.00 -5.92 2.33
CA PHE A 185 -10.87 -5.51 3.41
C PHE A 185 -10.37 -6.10 4.73
N TYR A 186 -10.29 -5.29 5.79
CA TYR A 186 -9.96 -5.75 7.14
C TYR A 186 -11.22 -5.95 7.97
N TYR A 187 -11.49 -7.19 8.35
CA TYR A 187 -12.68 -7.56 9.14
C TYR A 187 -12.51 -7.26 10.64
N GLY A 188 -11.26 -7.14 11.12
CA GLY A 188 -10.93 -7.01 12.54
C GLY A 188 -9.90 -8.05 12.97
N ALA A 189 -9.77 -8.25 14.29
CA ALA A 189 -8.77 -9.14 14.87
C ALA A 189 -9.31 -9.96 16.04
N CYS A 190 -8.57 -11.02 16.36
CA CYS A 190 -8.62 -11.66 17.66
C CYS A 190 -7.20 -11.97 18.15
N GLY A 191 -6.84 -11.39 19.29
CA GLY A 191 -5.49 -11.48 19.81
C GLY A 191 -4.48 -10.89 18.83
N ARG A 192 -3.42 -11.63 18.51
CA ARG A 192 -2.34 -11.25 17.58
C ARG A 192 -2.60 -11.68 16.14
N VAL A 193 -3.83 -12.09 15.83
CA VAL A 193 -4.24 -12.50 14.48
C VAL A 193 -5.25 -11.51 13.93
N GLY A 194 -4.94 -10.90 12.80
CA GLY A 194 -5.93 -10.12 12.03
C GLY A 194 -6.56 -10.94 10.91
N VAL A 195 -7.76 -10.53 10.52
CA VAL A 195 -8.60 -11.22 9.53
C VAL A 195 -8.88 -10.30 8.35
N PHE A 196 -8.59 -10.80 7.16
CA PHE A 196 -8.67 -10.04 5.90
C PHE A 196 -9.46 -10.80 4.84
N SER A 197 -9.98 -10.09 3.86
CA SER A 197 -10.51 -10.73 2.65
C SER A 197 -9.42 -11.49 1.90
N ASN A 198 -9.81 -12.64 1.34
CA ASN A 198 -8.95 -13.38 0.42
C ASN A 198 -9.07 -12.80 -0.99
N GLU A 199 -7.99 -12.22 -1.50
CA GLU A 199 -7.99 -11.51 -2.78
C GLU A 199 -7.56 -12.37 -3.99
N GLY A 200 -7.19 -13.64 -3.79
CA GLY A 200 -6.77 -14.55 -4.86
C GLY A 200 -5.29 -14.95 -4.78
N SER A 201 -4.67 -15.22 -5.94
CA SER A 201 -3.29 -15.71 -6.02
C SER A 201 -2.28 -14.64 -6.40
N ASN A 202 -1.07 -14.74 -5.87
CA ASN A 202 0.03 -13.80 -6.14
C ASN A 202 0.46 -13.78 -7.62
N LEU A 203 1.09 -12.70 -8.06
CA LEU A 203 1.55 -12.56 -9.44
C LEU A 203 2.65 -13.56 -9.82
N VAL A 204 3.44 -14.04 -8.85
CA VAL A 204 4.43 -15.11 -9.06
C VAL A 204 3.80 -16.36 -9.67
N SER A 205 2.59 -16.71 -9.24
CA SER A 205 1.82 -17.87 -9.73
C SER A 205 1.49 -17.80 -11.23
N TYR A 206 1.58 -16.60 -11.83
CA TYR A 206 1.22 -16.37 -13.22
C TYR A 206 2.44 -16.16 -14.15
N LEU A 207 3.68 -16.32 -13.65
CA LEU A 207 4.89 -16.13 -14.46
C LEU A 207 4.95 -17.03 -15.69
N GLN A 208 4.41 -18.26 -15.59
CA GLN A 208 4.42 -19.23 -16.69
C GLN A 208 3.17 -19.16 -17.58
N TYR A 209 2.25 -18.23 -17.31
CA TYR A 209 1.05 -18.08 -18.13
C TYR A 209 1.38 -17.42 -19.46
N SER A 210 0.42 -17.51 -20.40
CA SER A 210 0.56 -16.91 -21.73
C SER A 210 0.96 -15.43 -21.63
N PHE A 211 1.82 -14.98 -22.54
CA PHE A 211 2.27 -13.58 -22.56
C PHE A 211 1.11 -12.58 -22.58
N ARG A 212 0.01 -12.92 -23.28
CA ARG A 212 -1.19 -12.07 -23.34
C ARG A 212 -1.88 -11.93 -21.99
N PHE A 213 -1.94 -13.00 -21.21
CA PHE A 213 -2.51 -12.95 -19.87
C PHE A 213 -1.61 -12.15 -18.91
N ARG A 214 -0.29 -12.34 -18.98
CA ARG A 214 0.65 -11.49 -18.22
C ARG A 214 0.55 -10.02 -18.62
N ALA A 215 0.35 -9.72 -19.92
CA ALA A 215 0.10 -8.35 -20.38
C ALA A 215 -1.20 -7.76 -19.82
N PHE A 216 -2.26 -8.55 -19.71
CA PHE A 216 -3.51 -8.17 -19.03
C PHE A 216 -3.26 -7.87 -17.54
N LEU A 217 -2.60 -8.76 -16.80
CA LEU A 217 -2.29 -8.54 -15.39
C LEU A 217 -1.36 -7.32 -15.16
N ALA A 218 -0.39 -7.10 -16.04
CA ALA A 218 0.49 -5.94 -15.97
C ALA A 218 -0.29 -4.62 -16.17
N ARG A 219 -1.29 -4.61 -17.08
CA ARG A 219 -2.20 -3.48 -17.25
C ARG A 219 -2.99 -3.21 -15.97
N GLU A 220 -3.61 -4.25 -15.40
CA GLU A 220 -4.37 -4.10 -14.15
C GLU A 220 -3.51 -3.61 -12.99
N LEU A 221 -2.28 -4.13 -12.87
CA LEU A 221 -1.33 -3.67 -11.86
C LEU A 221 -1.01 -2.18 -12.01
N LEU A 222 -0.71 -1.71 -13.22
CA LEU A 222 -0.44 -0.30 -13.50
C LEU A 222 -1.63 0.59 -13.12
N ILE A 223 -2.86 0.17 -13.44
CA ILE A 223 -4.09 0.87 -13.07
C ILE A 223 -4.23 0.94 -11.54
N SER A 224 -4.13 -0.19 -10.85
CA SER A 224 -4.25 -0.26 -9.39
C SER A 224 -3.21 0.61 -8.67
N MET A 225 -1.97 0.59 -9.16
CA MET A 225 -0.89 1.37 -8.57
C MET A 225 -1.05 2.87 -8.80
N HIS A 226 -1.57 3.27 -9.98
CA HIS A 226 -1.93 4.66 -10.23
C HIS A 226 -3.11 5.14 -9.37
N GLN A 227 -4.10 4.28 -9.12
CA GLN A 227 -5.26 4.60 -8.26
C GLN A 227 -4.86 4.96 -6.84
N LEU A 228 -3.83 4.35 -6.27
CA LEU A 228 -3.29 4.73 -4.96
C LEU A 228 -2.87 6.22 -4.88
N ASN A 229 -2.41 6.80 -6.00
CA ASN A 229 -2.00 8.20 -6.04
C ASN A 229 -3.10 9.18 -6.48
N THR A 230 -4.23 8.70 -7.00
CA THR A 230 -5.20 9.54 -7.73
C THR A 230 -6.66 9.34 -7.31
N ARG A 231 -7.03 8.15 -6.85
CA ARG A 231 -8.45 7.78 -6.62
C ARG A 231 -9.07 8.50 -5.43
N ASN A 232 -8.29 8.72 -4.37
CA ASN A 232 -8.79 9.37 -3.16
C ASN A 232 -8.58 10.89 -3.20
N SER A 233 -9.65 11.66 -2.96
CA SER A 233 -9.63 13.13 -2.95
C SER A 233 -8.87 13.74 -1.79
N ASP A 234 -8.76 13.01 -0.67
CA ASP A 234 -8.26 13.54 0.59
C ASP A 234 -6.81 13.14 0.84
N MET A 235 -6.36 12.03 0.23
CA MET A 235 -5.03 11.47 0.46
C MET A 235 -4.37 10.88 -0.78
N ILE A 236 -3.06 10.67 -0.66
CA ILE A 236 -2.19 10.02 -1.64
C ILE A 236 -1.42 8.93 -0.90
N VAL A 237 -1.45 7.71 -1.43
CA VAL A 237 -0.74 6.55 -0.87
C VAL A 237 0.50 6.27 -1.69
N TYR A 238 1.67 6.43 -1.10
CA TYR A 238 2.96 6.06 -1.69
C TYR A 238 3.37 4.68 -1.19
N TYR A 239 3.42 3.72 -2.11
CA TYR A 239 3.68 2.31 -1.82
C TYR A 239 5.16 1.97 -2.04
N GLY A 240 5.82 1.48 -0.99
CA GLY A 240 7.27 1.24 -1.00
C GLY A 240 7.67 -0.20 -1.30
N ASP A 241 6.89 -1.21 -0.91
CA ASP A 241 7.30 -2.62 -1.03
C ASP A 241 6.85 -3.30 -2.32
N VAL A 242 7.28 -2.76 -3.46
CA VAL A 242 6.95 -3.33 -4.77
C VAL A 242 7.71 -4.62 -5.03
N ASN A 243 6.99 -5.73 -5.09
CA ASN A 243 7.46 -7.04 -5.53
C ASN A 243 6.27 -7.92 -5.99
N LEU A 244 6.51 -9.00 -6.74
CA LEU A 244 5.44 -9.85 -7.29
C LEU A 244 4.62 -10.62 -6.24
N GLU A 245 5.17 -10.83 -5.04
CA GLU A 245 4.48 -11.58 -3.99
C GLU A 245 3.41 -10.74 -3.31
N ASN A 246 3.58 -9.42 -3.30
CA ASN A 246 2.66 -8.46 -2.67
C ASN A 246 1.49 -8.04 -3.57
N PHE A 247 1.48 -8.51 -4.82
CA PHE A 247 0.39 -8.28 -5.77
C PHE A 247 -0.37 -9.56 -6.01
N VAL A 248 -1.70 -9.48 -5.94
CA VAL A 248 -2.60 -10.60 -6.10
C VAL A 248 -3.63 -10.31 -7.17
N TYR A 249 -3.93 -11.28 -8.01
CA TYR A 249 -5.01 -11.17 -8.99
C TYR A 249 -6.32 -11.72 -8.42
N ASN A 250 -7.30 -10.82 -8.27
CA ASN A 250 -8.67 -11.17 -7.92
C ASN A 250 -9.44 -11.48 -9.21
N GLN A 251 -9.78 -12.76 -9.40
CA GLN A 251 -10.47 -13.22 -10.61
C GLN A 251 -11.91 -12.68 -10.71
N ASN A 252 -12.60 -12.53 -9.58
CA ASN A 252 -13.99 -12.07 -9.54
C ASN A 252 -14.10 -10.58 -9.92
N GLU A 253 -13.21 -9.77 -9.35
CA GLU A 253 -13.14 -8.33 -9.66
C GLU A 253 -12.33 -8.03 -10.93
N ARG A 254 -11.68 -9.05 -11.50
CA ARG A 254 -10.77 -8.96 -12.65
C ARG A 254 -9.71 -7.87 -12.52
N ARG A 255 -9.20 -7.65 -11.30
CA ARG A 255 -8.20 -6.61 -10.99
C ARG A 255 -7.08 -7.14 -10.12
N VAL A 256 -5.95 -6.45 -10.16
CA VAL A 256 -4.81 -6.73 -9.28
C VAL A 256 -4.94 -5.89 -8.01
N LYS A 257 -4.77 -6.51 -6.84
CA LYS A 257 -4.78 -5.88 -5.52
C LYS A 257 -3.44 -6.01 -4.82
N ILE A 258 -3.23 -5.15 -3.82
CA ILE A 258 -2.01 -4.98 -3.06
C ILE A 258 -2.26 -5.50 -1.66
N ILE A 259 -1.61 -6.61 -1.29
CA ILE A 259 -1.99 -7.39 -0.09
C ILE A 259 -1.09 -7.18 1.12
N ASP A 260 0.01 -6.46 0.97
CA ASP A 260 0.98 -6.15 2.02
C ASP A 260 1.12 -4.63 2.06
N LEU A 261 0.75 -4.01 3.18
CA LEU A 261 0.75 -2.55 3.36
C LEU A 261 1.64 -2.12 4.53
N GLU A 262 2.63 -2.92 4.90
CA GLU A 262 3.57 -2.59 5.98
C GLU A 262 4.44 -1.37 5.63
N TYR A 263 4.78 -1.22 4.36
CA TYR A 263 5.65 -0.16 3.86
C TYR A 263 4.90 0.84 2.98
N VAL A 264 4.06 1.67 3.61
CA VAL A 264 3.34 2.76 2.94
C VAL A 264 3.60 4.10 3.62
N ASN A 265 3.55 5.17 2.83
CA ASN A 265 3.49 6.55 3.33
C ASN A 265 2.20 7.19 2.83
N ILE A 266 1.41 7.78 3.71
CA ILE A 266 0.14 8.39 3.36
C ILE A 266 0.21 9.88 3.67
N VAL A 267 -0.04 10.71 2.67
CA VAL A 267 -0.04 12.17 2.81
C VAL A 267 -1.39 12.75 2.44
N GLU A 268 -1.73 13.89 3.05
CA GLU A 268 -2.95 14.61 2.75
C GLU A 268 -2.83 15.33 1.41
N ARG A 269 -3.81 15.14 0.52
CA ARG A 269 -3.79 15.72 -0.83
C ARG A 269 -3.89 17.24 -0.79
N HIS A 270 -4.61 17.79 0.17
CA HIS A 270 -4.84 19.23 0.29
C HIS A 270 -3.54 20.04 0.53
N LEU A 271 -2.46 19.39 0.95
CA LEU A 271 -1.13 20.00 1.13
C LEU A 271 -0.52 20.49 -0.19
N PHE A 272 -1.00 19.98 -1.33
CA PHE A 272 -0.50 20.31 -2.65
C PHE A 272 -1.45 21.28 -3.37
N SER A 273 -1.10 22.56 -3.46
CA SER A 273 -1.80 23.51 -4.31
C SER A 273 -1.57 23.21 -5.79
N ALA A 274 -2.49 23.63 -6.67
CA ALA A 274 -2.37 23.48 -8.12
C ALA A 274 -1.07 24.10 -8.72
N THR A 275 -0.37 24.96 -7.98
CA THR A 275 0.87 25.63 -8.40
C THR A 275 2.16 24.89 -8.05
N ASN A 276 2.11 23.88 -7.16
CA ASN A 276 3.27 23.05 -6.77
C ASN A 276 3.34 21.71 -7.51
N VAL A 277 2.56 21.57 -8.60
CA VAL A 277 2.39 20.33 -9.37
C VAL A 277 3.56 20.03 -10.31
N ASN A 278 4.48 20.99 -10.51
CA ASN A 278 5.50 20.92 -11.55
C ASN A 278 6.94 21.01 -11.01
N SER A 279 7.38 20.02 -10.25
CA SER A 279 8.81 19.76 -10.17
C SER A 279 9.07 18.36 -10.71
N ASP A 280 9.54 18.29 -11.95
CA ASP A 280 10.18 17.08 -12.49
C ASP A 280 11.25 16.64 -11.48
N TYR A 281 10.91 15.60 -10.71
CA TYR A 281 11.77 15.09 -9.66
C TYR A 281 12.42 13.81 -10.18
N LYS A 282 13.73 13.87 -10.35
CA LYS A 282 14.53 12.67 -10.59
C LYS A 282 14.58 11.88 -9.29
N HIS A 283 13.84 10.79 -9.24
CA HIS A 283 13.93 9.83 -8.16
C HIS A 283 15.35 9.27 -8.10
N SER A 284 16.09 9.62 -7.05
CA SER A 284 17.37 9.01 -6.74
C SER A 284 17.15 7.53 -6.42
N GLN A 285 18.03 6.67 -6.94
CA GLN A 285 17.98 5.22 -6.79
C GLN A 285 17.74 4.81 -5.32
N GLY A 286 16.61 4.17 -5.05
CA GLY A 286 16.23 3.69 -3.72
C GLY A 286 14.75 3.36 -3.61
N LYS A 287 14.43 2.25 -2.91
CA LYS A 287 13.06 1.73 -2.70
C LYS A 287 12.21 2.65 -1.79
N GLN A 288 12.84 3.56 -1.05
CA GLN A 288 12.16 4.48 -0.12
C GLN A 288 12.62 5.92 -0.33
N LEU A 289 11.68 6.84 -0.54
CA LEU A 289 11.96 8.27 -0.52
C LEU A 289 12.03 8.77 0.92
N ASN A 290 12.85 9.80 1.15
CA ASN A 290 12.88 10.52 2.41
C ASN A 290 11.52 11.20 2.64
N SER A 291 11.01 11.16 3.88
CA SER A 291 9.75 11.79 4.30
C SER A 291 9.61 13.24 3.83
N ASN A 292 10.71 14.00 3.78
CA ASN A 292 10.72 15.38 3.26
C ASN A 292 10.30 15.52 1.79
N VAL A 293 10.47 14.48 0.97
CA VAL A 293 10.06 14.47 -0.44
C VAL A 293 8.55 14.34 -0.54
N TYR A 294 7.96 13.37 0.17
CA TYR A 294 6.51 13.13 0.17
C TYR A 294 5.72 14.36 0.62
N CYS A 295 6.26 15.13 1.57
CA CYS A 295 5.55 16.29 2.12
C CYS A 295 5.63 17.56 1.28
N ARG A 296 6.61 17.67 0.38
CA ARG A 296 6.88 18.92 -0.35
C ARG A 296 6.47 18.87 -1.81
N ARG A 297 6.23 17.67 -2.34
CA ARG A 297 5.99 17.44 -3.77
C ARG A 297 4.86 16.46 -3.97
N TYR A 298 3.98 16.79 -4.91
CA TYR A 298 3.04 15.83 -5.44
C TYR A 298 3.72 14.95 -6.49
N LEU A 299 3.70 13.63 -6.29
CA LEU A 299 4.34 12.66 -7.17
C LEU A 299 3.28 11.68 -7.73
N PRO A 300 2.49 12.11 -8.73
CA PRO A 300 1.36 11.32 -9.27
C PRO A 300 1.77 10.00 -9.92
N ASP A 301 3.04 9.88 -10.30
CA ASP A 301 3.60 8.76 -11.03
C ASP A 301 4.49 7.85 -10.17
N TYR A 302 4.64 8.13 -8.88
CA TYR A 302 5.55 7.40 -8.00
C TYR A 302 5.27 5.89 -8.00
N ASN A 303 4.04 5.48 -7.74
CA ASN A 303 3.71 4.04 -7.69
C ASN A 303 3.85 3.38 -9.06
N VAL A 304 3.55 4.11 -10.15
CA VAL A 304 3.72 3.63 -11.52
C VAL A 304 5.20 3.43 -11.85
N GLU A 305 6.06 4.34 -11.44
CA GLU A 305 7.51 4.21 -11.56
C GLU A 305 8.01 2.96 -10.85
N GLN A 306 7.57 2.72 -9.62
CA GLN A 306 8.00 1.55 -8.86
C GLN A 306 7.65 0.26 -9.61
N VAL A 307 6.43 0.17 -10.19
CA VAL A 307 6.03 -0.98 -11.03
C VAL A 307 6.91 -1.09 -12.26
N CYS A 308 7.14 0.01 -12.99
CA CYS A 308 7.98 -0.02 -14.18
C CYS A 308 9.40 -0.49 -13.87
N ARG A 309 9.99 -0.04 -12.75
CA ARG A 309 11.36 -0.39 -12.36
C ARG A 309 11.50 -1.81 -11.82
N TYR A 310 10.62 -2.22 -10.91
CA TYR A 310 10.81 -3.45 -10.13
C TYR A 310 10.00 -4.65 -10.63
N VAL A 311 8.95 -4.42 -11.43
CA VAL A 311 8.03 -5.48 -11.91
C VAL A 311 8.09 -5.68 -13.42
N LEU A 312 8.18 -4.60 -14.20
CA LEU A 312 8.06 -4.68 -15.66
C LEU A 312 9.41 -4.66 -16.38
N SER A 313 10.38 -3.86 -15.91
CA SER A 313 11.68 -3.77 -16.56
C SER A 313 12.57 -4.96 -16.22
N PRO A 314 13.26 -5.55 -17.20
CA PRO A 314 14.40 -6.41 -16.94
C PRO A 314 15.45 -5.64 -16.14
N SER A 315 16.09 -6.28 -15.16
CA SER A 315 17.18 -5.66 -14.40
C SER A 315 18.37 -5.33 -15.28
N ASN A 316 18.70 -4.05 -15.38
CA ASN A 316 20.01 -3.60 -15.86
C ASN A 316 20.95 -3.18 -14.72
N GLU A 317 20.54 -3.32 -13.45
CA GLU A 317 21.36 -2.89 -12.31
C GLU A 317 22.10 -4.07 -11.67
N THR A 318 23.36 -4.20 -12.04
CA THR A 318 24.31 -5.26 -11.68
C THR A 318 24.68 -5.36 -10.19
N ASN A 319 24.05 -4.61 -9.27
CA ASN A 319 24.48 -4.55 -7.87
C ASN A 319 23.39 -4.86 -6.83
N GLN A 320 22.17 -5.21 -7.23
CA GLN A 320 21.14 -5.64 -6.28
C GLN A 320 20.62 -7.02 -6.68
N ARG A 321 21.18 -8.06 -6.05
CA ARG A 321 20.81 -9.48 -6.23
C ARG A 321 19.48 -9.87 -5.58
N GLU A 322 18.62 -8.91 -5.24
CA GLU A 322 17.34 -9.20 -4.63
C GLU A 322 16.21 -8.49 -5.38
N MET A 323 15.61 -9.28 -6.29
CA MET A 323 14.18 -9.20 -6.60
C MET A 323 13.68 -8.08 -7.53
N SER A 324 14.43 -7.74 -8.58
CA SER A 324 13.82 -7.20 -9.81
C SER A 324 13.22 -8.36 -10.61
N SER A 325 11.89 -8.44 -10.68
CA SER A 325 11.22 -9.45 -11.51
C SER A 325 10.96 -8.89 -12.91
N ASP A 326 11.27 -9.66 -13.96
CA ASP A 326 10.79 -9.39 -15.31
C ASP A 326 9.43 -10.07 -15.50
N PHE A 327 8.35 -9.45 -15.02
CA PHE A 327 7.00 -10.05 -15.13
C PHE A 327 6.55 -10.20 -16.57
N LEU A 328 7.04 -9.36 -17.49
CA LEU A 328 6.76 -9.41 -18.92
C LEU A 328 7.86 -10.11 -19.72
N HIS A 329 8.65 -10.99 -19.08
CA HIS A 329 9.72 -11.75 -19.74
C HIS A 329 9.23 -12.53 -20.97
N SER A 330 10.16 -12.86 -21.87
CA SER A 330 9.90 -13.64 -23.08
C SER A 330 8.85 -13.00 -24.01
N ILE A 331 8.93 -11.68 -24.22
CA ILE A 331 8.06 -10.95 -25.15
C ILE A 331 8.15 -11.58 -26.55
N PRO A 332 7.03 -12.04 -27.15
CA PRO A 332 7.04 -12.59 -28.49
C PRO A 332 7.59 -11.60 -29.53
N ALA A 333 8.48 -12.06 -30.42
CA ALA A 333 9.14 -11.20 -31.40
C ALA A 333 8.16 -10.46 -32.34
N SER A 334 6.98 -11.03 -32.61
CA SER A 334 5.92 -10.36 -33.37
C SER A 334 5.30 -9.18 -32.60
N ILE A 335 5.09 -9.33 -31.30
CA ILE A 335 4.57 -8.27 -30.42
C ILE A 335 5.63 -7.19 -30.25
N ASN A 336 6.87 -7.57 -29.96
CA ASN A 336 7.93 -6.58 -29.73
C ASN A 336 8.22 -5.76 -30.99
N ARG A 337 8.29 -6.39 -32.17
CA ARG A 337 8.47 -5.65 -33.44
C ARG A 337 7.33 -4.70 -33.76
N ARG A 338 6.09 -5.05 -33.40
CA ARG A 338 4.91 -4.23 -33.68
C ARG A 338 4.82 -3.00 -32.78
N TRP A 339 5.15 -3.16 -31.49
CA TRP A 339 4.88 -2.13 -30.48
C TRP A 339 6.13 -1.50 -29.87
N ASN A 340 7.30 -2.04 -30.16
CA ASN A 340 8.56 -1.68 -29.51
C ASN A 340 8.48 -1.73 -27.97
N LEU A 341 7.80 -2.77 -27.46
CA LEU A 341 7.38 -2.86 -26.06
C LEU A 341 8.57 -2.84 -25.10
N THR A 342 9.68 -3.53 -25.43
CA THR A 342 10.89 -3.51 -24.61
C THR A 342 11.39 -2.08 -24.36
N ASN A 343 11.47 -1.25 -25.42
CA ASN A 343 11.98 0.12 -25.28
C ASN A 343 11.03 0.99 -24.45
N ILE A 344 9.72 0.82 -24.59
CA ILE A 344 8.72 1.57 -23.82
C ILE A 344 8.81 1.22 -22.34
N ILE A 345 8.94 -0.07 -22.00
CA ILE A 345 9.11 -0.53 -20.62
C ILE A 345 10.40 0.04 -20.02
N SER A 346 11.52 -0.09 -20.74
CA SER A 346 12.80 0.45 -20.27
C SER A 346 12.76 1.98 -20.11
N ALA A 347 12.10 2.70 -21.02
CA ALA A 347 11.90 4.14 -20.89
C ALA A 347 11.06 4.48 -19.64
N CYS A 348 9.95 3.76 -19.40
CA CYS A 348 9.13 3.99 -18.20
C CYS A 348 9.94 3.87 -16.90
N ALA A 349 10.83 2.89 -16.83
CA ALA A 349 11.67 2.65 -15.66
C ALA A 349 12.80 3.69 -15.49
N GLN A 350 13.34 4.23 -16.59
CA GLN A 350 14.56 5.06 -16.58
C GLN A 350 14.29 6.55 -16.70
N THR A 351 13.13 6.95 -17.24
CA THR A 351 12.76 8.35 -17.41
C THR A 351 12.79 9.07 -16.07
N GLY A 352 13.45 10.24 -16.02
CA GLY A 352 13.57 11.07 -14.82
C GLY A 352 12.55 12.20 -14.70
N SER A 353 11.67 12.35 -15.70
CA SER A 353 10.59 13.35 -15.74
C SER A 353 9.25 12.69 -15.42
N THR A 354 8.49 13.28 -14.50
CA THR A 354 7.16 12.80 -14.11
C THR A 354 6.20 12.90 -15.30
N SER A 355 6.25 14.02 -16.03
CA SER A 355 5.36 14.26 -17.17
C SER A 355 5.60 13.25 -18.29
N GLU A 356 6.86 12.99 -18.63
CA GLU A 356 7.22 12.00 -19.64
C GLU A 356 6.79 10.58 -19.22
N ARG A 357 6.93 10.24 -17.93
CA ARG A 357 6.53 8.93 -17.41
C ARG A 357 5.03 8.71 -17.46
N LEU A 358 4.23 9.73 -17.17
CA LEU A 358 2.76 9.66 -17.30
C LEU A 358 2.34 9.41 -18.76
N VAL A 359 2.99 10.07 -19.73
CA VAL A 359 2.76 9.81 -21.16
C VAL A 359 3.13 8.37 -21.54
N LEU A 360 4.28 7.87 -21.06
CA LEU A 360 4.69 6.49 -21.28
C LEU A 360 3.74 5.48 -20.64
N TYR A 361 3.22 5.78 -19.45
CA TYR A 361 2.21 4.99 -18.75
C TYR A 361 0.92 4.88 -19.58
N GLU A 362 0.37 5.99 -20.08
CA GLU A 362 -0.82 5.99 -20.93
C GLU A 362 -0.59 5.17 -22.21
N GLN A 363 0.57 5.36 -22.85
CA GLN A 363 0.95 4.59 -24.02
C GLN A 363 1.05 3.09 -23.71
N LEU A 364 1.67 2.73 -22.58
CA LEU A 364 1.84 1.35 -22.15
C LEU A 364 0.49 0.70 -21.85
N LEU A 365 -0.42 1.37 -21.15
CA LEU A 365 -1.78 0.89 -20.91
C LEU A 365 -2.52 0.59 -22.21
N LYS A 366 -2.44 1.50 -23.19
CA LYS A 366 -3.09 1.30 -24.50
C LYS A 366 -2.55 0.08 -25.23
N ILE A 367 -1.23 -0.11 -25.23
CA ILE A 367 -0.57 -1.25 -25.89
C ILE A 367 -0.94 -2.56 -25.19
N LEU A 368 -0.81 -2.62 -23.85
CA LEU A 368 -1.14 -3.82 -23.07
C LEU A 368 -2.61 -4.20 -23.24
N SER A 369 -3.52 -3.23 -23.26
CA SER A 369 -4.94 -3.45 -23.55
C SER A 369 -5.13 -4.11 -24.92
N GLN A 370 -4.45 -3.63 -25.96
CA GLN A 370 -4.56 -4.20 -27.31
C GLN A 370 -3.97 -5.62 -27.41
N ILE A 371 -2.93 -5.93 -26.66
CA ILE A 371 -2.37 -7.28 -26.56
C ILE A 371 -3.35 -8.22 -25.82
N ALA A 372 -3.97 -7.71 -24.75
CA ALA A 372 -4.87 -8.44 -23.88
C ALA A 372 -6.24 -8.78 -24.51
N ARG A 373 -6.76 -7.97 -25.45
CA ARG A 373 -8.08 -8.15 -26.09
C ARG A 373 -8.39 -9.57 -26.61
N SER A 374 -7.37 -10.29 -27.08
CA SER A 374 -7.57 -11.68 -27.55
C SER A 374 -7.71 -12.73 -26.44
N HIS A 375 -7.47 -12.35 -25.18
CA HIS A 375 -7.72 -13.15 -23.99
C HIS A 375 -9.11 -12.85 -23.39
N GLU A 376 -9.59 -11.61 -23.50
CA GLU A 376 -10.89 -11.20 -22.96
C GLU A 376 -12.07 -11.93 -23.63
N GLY A 377 -11.93 -12.34 -24.89
CA GLY A 377 -12.94 -13.11 -25.62
C GLY A 377 -12.95 -14.63 -25.38
N LEU A 378 -12.12 -15.17 -24.48
CA LEU A 378 -12.05 -16.62 -24.22
C LEU A 378 -12.84 -17.08 -22.98
N HIS A 379 -13.41 -16.15 -22.20
CA HIS A 379 -14.17 -16.46 -20.99
C HIS A 379 -15.68 -16.16 -21.07
N GLU A 380 -16.17 -15.64 -22.20
CA GLU A 380 -17.62 -15.47 -22.44
C GLU A 380 -18.34 -16.78 -22.80
N ASP A 381 -17.63 -17.89 -23.04
CA ASP A 381 -18.21 -19.13 -23.59
C ASP A 381 -18.46 -20.28 -22.60
N SER A 382 -18.34 -20.08 -21.27
CA SER A 382 -18.58 -21.14 -20.28
C SER A 382 -19.76 -20.94 -19.32
N THR A 383 -20.62 -19.95 -19.56
CA THR A 383 -21.94 -19.86 -18.90
C THR A 383 -23.00 -19.49 -19.92
N SER A 384 -23.57 -20.50 -20.57
CA SER A 384 -24.87 -20.39 -21.22
C SER A 384 -25.94 -20.16 -20.15
N ALA A 385 -26.12 -18.91 -19.77
CA ALA A 385 -27.38 -18.40 -19.26
C ALA A 385 -27.69 -17.16 -20.09
N THR A 386 -28.70 -17.29 -20.94
CA THR A 386 -29.37 -16.18 -21.64
C THR A 386 -29.72 -15.09 -20.63
N ILE A 387 -28.88 -14.07 -20.53
CA ILE A 387 -29.21 -12.82 -19.87
C ILE A 387 -29.43 -11.82 -21.00
N ASN A 388 -30.68 -11.39 -21.09
CA ASN A 388 -31.12 -10.28 -21.93
C ASN A 388 -30.21 -9.08 -21.65
N ILE A 389 -29.54 -8.59 -22.69
CA ILE A 389 -28.82 -7.33 -22.66
C ILE A 389 -29.87 -6.23 -22.64
N ASP A 390 -30.26 -5.81 -21.44
CA ASP A 390 -30.87 -4.52 -21.15
C ASP A 390 -30.31 -4.06 -19.80
N SER A 391 -29.07 -3.61 -19.81
CA SER A 391 -28.56 -2.67 -18.82
C SER A 391 -27.56 -1.76 -19.52
N GLU A 392 -28.10 -0.72 -20.13
CA GLU A 392 -27.42 0.52 -20.48
C GLU A 392 -26.56 0.97 -19.29
N LEU A 393 -25.29 0.60 -19.33
CA LEU A 393 -24.28 1.18 -18.45
C LEU A 393 -23.97 2.56 -19.03
N ASP A 394 -24.64 3.55 -18.44
CA ASP A 394 -24.49 5.00 -18.49
C ASP A 394 -23.21 5.61 -19.11
N VAL A 395 -23.03 5.39 -20.41
CA VAL A 395 -22.07 6.15 -21.25
C VAL A 395 -22.59 7.58 -21.47
N THR A 396 -23.90 7.79 -21.34
CA THR A 396 -24.57 9.07 -21.55
C THR A 396 -24.22 10.12 -20.51
N ASP A 397 -24.14 9.78 -19.23
CA ASP A 397 -23.80 10.77 -18.21
C ASP A 397 -22.30 11.11 -18.21
N PHE A 398 -21.43 10.14 -18.55
CA PHE A 398 -20.01 10.41 -18.78
C PHE A 398 -19.79 11.34 -19.99
N LEU A 399 -20.56 11.18 -21.07
CA LEU A 399 -20.50 12.07 -22.23
C LEU A 399 -21.03 13.48 -21.92
N LYS A 400 -22.07 13.61 -21.07
CA LYS A 400 -22.55 14.92 -20.60
C LYS A 400 -21.51 15.64 -19.73
N GLU A 401 -20.75 14.90 -18.92
CA GLU A 401 -19.64 15.47 -18.15
C GLU A 401 -18.51 15.97 -19.07
N ILE A 402 -18.16 15.20 -20.11
CA ILE A 402 -17.16 15.62 -21.11
C ILE A 402 -17.60 16.89 -21.86
N ASP A 403 -18.86 17.00 -22.25
CA ASP A 403 -19.36 18.19 -22.95
C ASP A 403 -19.44 19.42 -22.01
N SER A 404 -19.69 19.21 -20.72
CA SER A 404 -19.64 20.27 -19.71
C SER A 404 -18.21 20.78 -19.50
N ILE A 405 -17.21 19.89 -19.54
CA ILE A 405 -15.79 20.24 -19.47
C ILE A 405 -15.35 21.02 -20.72
N ARG A 406 -15.80 20.61 -21.92
CA ARG A 406 -15.51 21.35 -23.16
C ARG A 406 -16.04 22.78 -23.12
N LEU A 407 -17.26 22.97 -22.64
CA LEU A 407 -17.86 24.30 -22.49
C LEU A 407 -17.05 25.21 -21.53
N LEU A 408 -16.45 24.62 -20.49
CA LEU A 408 -15.57 25.32 -19.54
C LEU A 408 -14.24 25.72 -20.18
N ILE A 409 -13.66 24.86 -21.01
CA ILE A 409 -12.43 25.14 -21.77
C ILE A 409 -12.66 26.30 -22.74
N ASP A 410 -13.76 26.29 -23.49
CA ASP A 410 -14.08 27.36 -24.45
C ASP A 410 -14.26 28.72 -23.76
N LYS A 411 -14.90 28.74 -22.57
CA LYS A 411 -15.01 29.96 -21.76
C LYS A 411 -13.67 30.45 -21.22
N LEU A 412 -12.75 29.54 -20.90
CA LEU A 412 -11.41 29.91 -20.45
C LEU A 412 -10.62 30.57 -21.58
N ASP A 413 -10.72 30.04 -22.79
CA ASP A 413 -10.07 30.59 -23.98
C ASP A 413 -10.59 32.01 -24.30
N GLU A 414 -11.90 32.25 -24.16
CA GLU A 414 -12.49 33.58 -24.31
C GLU A 414 -11.91 34.58 -23.29
N VAL A 415 -11.75 34.17 -22.03
CA VAL A 415 -11.14 35.01 -20.99
C VAL A 415 -9.68 35.31 -21.32
N VAL A 416 -8.91 34.32 -21.77
CA VAL A 416 -7.51 34.52 -22.18
C VAL A 416 -7.41 35.51 -23.33
N GLN A 417 -8.28 35.40 -24.35
CA GLN A 417 -8.28 36.34 -25.46
C GLN A 417 -8.61 37.77 -25.02
N ASN A 418 -9.58 37.93 -24.12
CA ASN A 418 -9.96 39.24 -23.58
C ASN A 418 -8.82 39.87 -22.75
N VAL A 419 -8.13 39.10 -21.91
CA VAL A 419 -6.96 39.59 -21.15
C VAL A 419 -5.85 40.03 -22.10
N THR A 420 -5.57 39.22 -23.12
CA THR A 420 -4.52 39.52 -24.11
C THR A 420 -4.84 40.81 -24.88
N LYS A 421 -6.11 41.02 -25.22
CA LYS A 421 -6.57 42.25 -25.88
C LYS A 421 -6.40 43.48 -25.00
N VAL A 422 -6.80 43.41 -23.73
CA VAL A 422 -6.62 44.51 -22.76
C VAL A 422 -5.14 44.87 -22.60
N GLN A 423 -4.28 43.86 -22.54
CA GLN A 423 -2.83 44.07 -22.40
C GLN A 423 -2.22 44.75 -23.64
N MET A 424 -2.68 44.38 -24.84
CA MET A 424 -2.28 45.03 -26.10
C MET A 424 -2.82 46.45 -26.22
N ASP A 425 -4.02 46.73 -25.73
CA ASP A 425 -4.60 48.08 -25.73
C ASP A 425 -3.88 49.00 -24.72
N MET A 426 -3.45 48.47 -23.56
CA MET A 426 -2.60 49.21 -22.62
C MET A 426 -1.22 49.55 -23.20
N LEU A 427 -0.62 48.63 -23.96
CA LEU A 427 0.67 48.88 -24.64
C LEU A 427 0.53 49.98 -25.72
N LYS A 428 -0.57 49.97 -26.48
CA LYS A 428 -0.86 51.04 -27.46
C LYS A 428 -1.14 52.40 -26.82
N SER A 429 -1.75 52.44 -25.63
CA SER A 429 -1.99 53.69 -24.91
C SER A 429 -0.69 54.30 -24.34
N THR A 430 0.29 53.46 -24.02
CA THR A 430 1.61 53.90 -23.54
C THR A 430 2.48 54.45 -24.68
N GLU A 431 2.43 53.88 -25.89
CA GLU A 431 3.11 54.42 -27.08
C GLU A 431 2.55 55.78 -27.56
N ASN A 432 1.24 56.00 -27.41
CA ASN A 432 0.63 57.30 -27.72
C ASN A 432 0.90 58.38 -26.65
N SER A 433 1.35 57.99 -25.46
CA SER A 433 1.68 58.91 -24.36
C SER A 433 3.15 59.34 -24.40
N THR A 434 4.06 58.48 -24.85
CA THR A 434 5.50 58.78 -25.02
C THR A 434 5.81 59.63 -26.25
N SER A 435 4.92 59.67 -27.24
CA SER A 435 5.03 60.52 -28.43
C SER A 435 4.64 61.99 -28.22
N LYS A 436 4.09 62.36 -27.04
CA LYS A 436 3.76 63.76 -26.66
C LYS A 436 4.75 64.44 -25.70
N LEU A 437 5.79 63.74 -25.24
CA LEU A 437 6.82 64.32 -24.37
C LEU A 437 8.15 64.45 -25.11
N ARG A 438 8.20 65.39 -26.05
CA ARG A 438 9.47 65.97 -26.53
C ARG A 438 9.70 67.30 -25.83
N LEU A 439 10.88 67.37 -25.18
CA LEU A 439 11.60 68.56 -24.70
C LEU A 439 11.05 69.25 -23.44
N ARG A 440 11.79 69.08 -22.33
CA ARG A 440 12.41 70.20 -21.60
C ARG A 440 13.56 69.73 -20.69
N SER A 441 14.75 70.19 -21.08
CA SER A 441 15.85 70.73 -20.28
C SER A 441 16.13 70.15 -18.90
N ILE A 442 17.31 69.54 -18.81
CA ILE A 442 18.13 69.32 -17.62
C ILE A 442 18.49 70.67 -16.99
N SER A 443 17.91 70.99 -15.83
CA SER A 443 18.54 71.76 -14.75
C SER A 443 17.51 72.04 -13.66
N ASP A 444 17.76 71.50 -12.46
CA ASP A 444 17.42 72.04 -11.14
C ASP A 444 16.77 71.06 -10.14
N TRP A 445 17.65 70.61 -9.23
CA TRP A 445 17.44 70.48 -7.77
C TRP A 445 16.62 69.29 -7.19
N PRO A 446 16.83 68.91 -5.91
CA PRO A 446 18.11 68.75 -5.21
C PRO A 446 18.22 67.44 -4.37
N ARG A 447 19.46 67.20 -3.93
CA ARG A 447 19.94 66.18 -2.99
C ARG A 447 19.07 66.00 -1.73
N ARG A 448 18.90 64.75 -1.27
CA ARG A 448 19.20 64.31 0.13
C ARG A 448 19.07 62.79 0.33
N ILE A 449 20.12 62.24 0.98
CA ILE A 449 20.11 61.15 1.98
C ILE A 449 19.89 59.73 1.41
N SER A 450 20.93 59.03 0.95
CA SER A 450 21.95 58.25 1.70
C SER A 450 21.56 56.79 1.95
N ASN A 451 22.19 55.92 1.16
CA ASN A 451 22.51 54.52 1.44
C ASN A 451 23.33 54.42 2.77
N PRO A 452 23.44 53.26 3.46
CA PRO A 452 24.06 52.08 2.84
C PRO A 452 23.70 50.66 3.35
N ARG A 453 23.95 49.71 2.43
CA ARG A 453 24.64 48.40 2.55
C ARG A 453 24.61 47.63 3.87
N LEU A 454 24.14 46.38 3.75
CA LEU A 454 24.50 45.24 4.58
C LEU A 454 25.81 44.63 4.06
N ASP A 455 26.78 44.42 4.95
CA ASP A 455 27.73 43.32 4.83
C ASP A 455 28.22 42.86 6.22
N ALA A 456 28.53 41.58 6.29
CA ALA A 456 28.78 40.77 7.47
C ALA A 456 30.10 41.11 8.21
N SER A 457 30.13 40.87 9.53
CA SER A 457 31.06 39.95 10.22
C SER A 457 31.09 40.15 11.76
N ASN A 458 31.09 39.00 12.44
CA ASN A 458 31.60 38.64 13.77
C ASN A 458 32.10 39.73 14.74
N VAL A 459 31.69 39.63 16.02
CA VAL A 459 32.55 39.35 17.21
C VAL A 459 31.61 39.15 18.42
N GLY A 460 31.80 38.06 19.16
CA GLY A 460 30.96 37.68 20.30
C GLY A 460 31.27 38.43 21.60
N LEU A 461 30.41 38.20 22.61
CA LEU A 461 30.77 38.11 24.04
C LEU A 461 29.53 37.73 24.87
N SER A 462 29.68 36.64 25.64
CA SER A 462 29.30 36.51 27.06
C SER A 462 27.87 36.89 27.51
N GLY A 463 27.12 35.89 27.99
CA GLY A 463 25.95 36.10 28.87
C GLY A 463 25.34 34.81 29.37
N ASN A 464 25.90 34.24 30.44
CA ASN A 464 25.28 33.20 31.26
C ASN A 464 23.91 33.67 31.79
N LEU A 465 22.88 32.85 31.63
CA LEU A 465 21.71 32.84 32.52
C LEU A 465 21.08 31.45 32.53
N THR A 466 21.49 30.70 33.54
CA THR A 466 20.88 29.49 34.09
C THR A 466 19.46 29.79 34.57
N LEU A 467 18.48 29.00 34.12
CA LEU A 467 17.20 28.88 34.80
C LEU A 467 16.78 27.40 34.81
N LYS A 468 17.19 26.73 35.89
CA LYS A 468 16.63 25.48 36.39
C LYS A 468 15.13 25.67 36.67
N ARG A 469 14.30 24.72 36.24
CA ARG A 469 13.07 24.36 36.95
C ARG A 469 13.01 22.85 37.10
N GLU A 470 13.35 22.42 38.31
CA GLU A 470 13.02 21.12 38.88
C GLU A 470 11.52 21.10 39.19
N LEU A 471 10.82 20.02 38.82
CA LEU A 471 9.49 19.68 39.31
C LEU A 471 9.63 18.41 40.15
N VAL A 472 9.50 18.60 41.45
CA VAL A 472 9.49 17.58 42.50
C VAL A 472 8.05 17.05 42.61
N CYS A 473 7.87 15.73 42.51
CA CYS A 473 6.67 15.04 42.98
C CYS A 473 6.99 14.44 44.36
N THR A 474 6.21 14.80 45.38
CA THR A 474 6.23 14.19 46.71
C THR A 474 5.06 13.24 46.88
N SER A 475 5.41 12.02 47.32
CA SER A 475 4.67 11.01 48.10
C SER A 475 3.18 10.79 47.85
#